data_AF-A0A346PKA0-F1
#
_entry.id   AF-A0A346PKA0-F1
#
_cell.length_a   1.000
_cell.length_b   1.000
_cell.length_c   1.000
_cell.angle_alpha   90.00
_cell.angle_beta   90.00
_cell.angle_gamma   90.00
#
_symmetry.space_group_name_H-M   'P 1'
#
loop_
_entity.id
_entity.type
_entity.pdbx_description
1 polymer ?
#
loop_
_entity_poly.entity_id
_entity_poly.type
_entity_poly.pdbx_seq_one_letter_code
_entity_poly.pdbx_strand_id
1 'polypeptide(L)'
;MTYSVCLTDGDAHGVAVATKAIAVGSTAPFVSRDGAVCTQAMTSSPLGVRTIRSLTAGTPIEEAIEREFETDEHASVRQLHGVDAAGGSAVRTGDNCVDWAGHLTGDGYSIAGNMLCGAEVLDSMEAALTGVPDAPVGDRLLAALLAGADAGGDKRGEHEQSSALLVFDPDDPQLAHDLRVDDHENAVAELERLYGVASEDGARWLEQYPRANIQRHPLVNQDPGGSGCEDGSD
;
A
#
# COMPACT_ATOMS: atom_id res chain seq x y z
N MET A 1 -15.36 5.58 -5.67
CA MET A 1 -15.14 5.62 -4.22
C MET A 1 -13.91 4.80 -3.94
N THR A 2 -12.94 5.40 -3.26
CA THR A 2 -11.64 4.81 -2.99
C THR A 2 -11.09 5.36 -1.68
N TYR A 3 -10.53 4.50 -0.85
CA TYR A 3 -9.76 4.87 0.33
C TYR A 3 -8.54 3.95 0.48
N SER A 4 -7.47 4.50 1.05
CA SER A 4 -6.18 3.84 1.16
C SER A 4 -5.39 4.35 2.34
N VAL A 5 -4.43 3.54 2.77
CA VAL A 5 -3.49 3.83 3.84
C VAL A 5 -2.10 3.38 3.43
N CYS A 6 -1.09 4.19 3.73
CA CYS A 6 0.32 3.85 3.65
C CYS A 6 0.91 3.90 5.07
N LEU A 7 1.76 2.93 5.42
CA LEU A 7 2.40 2.82 6.73
C LEU A 7 3.88 2.48 6.57
N THR A 8 4.72 3.07 7.42
CA THR A 8 6.10 2.66 7.67
C THR A 8 6.29 2.36 9.15
N ASP A 9 6.96 1.26 9.46
CA ASP A 9 7.32 0.87 10.82
C ASP A 9 8.67 0.14 10.79
N GLY A 10 9.71 0.78 11.33
CA GLY A 10 11.09 0.33 11.13
C GLY A 10 11.44 0.23 9.64
N ASP A 11 11.92 -0.94 9.22
CA ASP A 11 12.27 -1.23 7.83
C ASP A 11 11.11 -1.86 7.02
N ALA A 12 9.92 -1.99 7.62
CA ALA A 12 8.72 -2.51 6.97
C ALA A 12 7.82 -1.38 6.47
N HIS A 13 7.31 -1.53 5.25
CA HIS A 13 6.47 -0.52 4.59
C HIS A 13 5.32 -1.19 3.86
N GLY A 14 4.17 -0.53 3.78
CA GLY A 14 3.07 -1.10 3.01
C GLY A 14 1.96 -0.14 2.66
N VAL A 15 1.08 -0.63 1.79
CA VAL A 15 -0.13 0.03 1.31
C VAL A 15 -1.30 -0.94 1.40
N ALA A 16 -2.44 -0.46 1.87
CA ALA A 16 -3.73 -1.10 1.63
C ALA A 16 -4.69 -0.11 0.96
N VAL A 17 -5.51 -0.61 0.03
CA VAL A 17 -6.43 0.21 -0.77
C VAL A 17 -7.66 -0.59 -1.14
N ALA A 18 -8.83 0.07 -1.19
CA ALA A 18 -10.07 -0.49 -1.70
C ALA A 18 -10.83 0.52 -2.56
N THR A 19 -11.57 0.03 -3.56
CA THR A 19 -12.28 0.89 -4.50
C THR A 19 -13.46 0.20 -5.20
N LYS A 20 -14.36 1.03 -5.75
CA LYS A 20 -15.41 0.61 -6.70
C LYS A 20 -14.93 0.67 -8.16
N ALA A 21 -13.77 0.07 -8.42
CA ALA A 21 -13.19 -0.15 -9.74
C ALA A 21 -12.53 -1.54 -9.74
N ILE A 22 -12.27 -2.09 -10.92
CA ILE A 22 -11.60 -3.40 -11.04
C ILE A 22 -10.10 -3.29 -10.80
N ALA A 23 -9.49 -4.34 -10.23
CA ALA A 23 -8.06 -4.56 -10.18
C ALA A 23 -7.20 -3.42 -9.60
N VAL A 24 -7.63 -2.80 -8.49
CA VAL A 24 -6.89 -1.68 -7.88
C VAL A 24 -5.46 -2.05 -7.47
N GLY A 25 -5.24 -3.30 -7.09
CA GLY A 25 -3.93 -3.81 -6.68
C GLY A 25 -2.85 -3.76 -7.77
N SER A 26 -3.21 -3.68 -9.07
CA SER A 26 -2.20 -3.50 -10.13
C SER A 26 -1.87 -2.05 -10.43
N THR A 27 -2.69 -1.10 -9.99
CA THR A 27 -2.65 0.27 -10.52
C THR A 27 -2.27 1.32 -9.48
N ALA A 28 -2.67 1.13 -8.22
CA ALA A 28 -2.59 2.14 -7.17
C ALA A 28 -1.44 1.94 -6.17
N PRO A 29 -1.20 0.75 -5.58
CA PRO A 29 -0.20 0.59 -4.53
C PRO A 29 1.20 0.32 -5.08
N PHE A 30 2.21 0.95 -4.49
CA PHE A 30 3.62 0.76 -4.79
C PHE A 30 4.42 0.73 -3.49
N VAL A 31 5.34 -0.22 -3.38
CA VAL A 31 6.22 -0.35 -2.22
C VAL A 31 7.64 -0.56 -2.71
N SER A 32 8.62 -0.12 -1.92
CA SER A 32 10.01 -0.51 -2.02
C SER A 32 10.60 -0.59 -0.62
N ARG A 33 11.91 -0.88 -0.54
CA ARG A 33 12.68 -0.80 0.70
C ARG A 33 12.88 0.62 1.25
N ASP A 34 12.46 1.64 0.49
CA ASP A 34 12.67 3.04 0.83
C ASP A 34 11.34 3.76 1.14
N GLY A 35 10.22 3.04 1.11
CA GLY A 35 8.90 3.56 1.46
C GLY A 35 7.74 2.94 0.67
N ALA A 36 6.56 3.54 0.84
CA ALA A 36 5.31 3.07 0.25
C ALA A 36 4.48 4.25 -0.28
N VAL A 37 3.84 4.09 -1.43
CA VAL A 37 3.12 5.14 -2.16
C VAL A 37 1.82 4.57 -2.74
N CYS A 38 0.74 5.33 -2.65
CA CYS A 38 -0.53 5.03 -3.29
C CYS A 38 -1.00 6.21 -4.15
N THR A 39 -1.45 5.90 -5.37
CA THR A 39 -2.07 6.87 -6.29
C THR A 39 -3.52 6.50 -6.57
N GLN A 40 -4.41 7.49 -6.49
CA GLN A 40 -5.85 7.28 -6.64
C GLN A 40 -6.59 8.53 -7.17
N ALA A 41 -7.92 8.50 -7.07
CA ALA A 41 -8.86 9.33 -7.83
C ALA A 41 -8.70 9.06 -9.32
N MET A 42 -8.17 10.00 -10.12
CA MET A 42 -7.66 9.66 -11.45
C MET A 42 -6.29 8.99 -11.32
N THR A 43 -6.29 7.69 -10.99
CA THR A 43 -5.09 6.87 -10.78
C THR A 43 -4.08 7.00 -11.93
N SER A 44 -2.79 7.10 -11.60
CA SER A 44 -1.70 7.08 -12.59
C SER A 44 -0.51 6.29 -12.06
N SER A 45 -0.41 5.03 -12.49
CA SER A 45 0.71 4.15 -12.12
C SER A 45 2.10 4.75 -12.38
N PRO A 46 2.33 5.52 -13.46
CA PRO A 46 3.61 6.22 -13.63
C PRO A 46 3.99 7.16 -12.48
N LEU A 47 3.02 7.81 -11.80
CA LEU A 47 3.32 8.64 -10.62
C LEU A 47 3.87 7.79 -9.48
N GLY A 48 3.23 6.66 -9.18
CA GLY A 48 3.69 5.74 -8.14
C GLY A 48 5.10 5.23 -8.42
N VAL A 49 5.36 4.77 -9.65
CA VAL A 49 6.69 4.31 -10.08
C VAL A 49 7.77 5.40 -9.92
N ARG A 50 7.50 6.63 -10.35
CA ARG A 50 8.48 7.73 -10.23
C ARG A 50 8.68 8.21 -8.80
N THR A 51 7.63 8.19 -7.98
CA THR A 51 7.71 8.54 -6.56
C THR A 51 8.59 7.54 -5.83
N ILE A 52 8.34 6.23 -5.99
CA ILE A 52 9.21 5.17 -5.43
C ILE A 52 10.66 5.32 -5.91
N ARG A 53 10.88 5.59 -7.20
CA ARG A 53 12.24 5.83 -7.71
C ARG A 53 12.92 7.03 -7.05
N SER A 54 12.16 8.06 -6.72
CA SER A 54 12.68 9.24 -6.00
C SER A 54 13.06 8.90 -4.57
N LEU A 55 12.24 8.09 -3.87
CA LEU A 55 12.57 7.57 -2.54
C LEU A 55 13.85 6.73 -2.56
N THR A 56 13.99 5.83 -3.54
CA THR A 56 15.23 5.05 -3.74
C THR A 56 16.46 5.92 -4.05
N ALA A 57 16.25 7.12 -4.62
CA ALA A 57 17.32 8.09 -4.81
C ALA A 57 17.60 8.96 -3.56
N GLY A 58 16.91 8.71 -2.44
CA GLY A 58 17.05 9.45 -1.18
C GLY A 58 16.27 10.77 -1.13
N THR A 59 15.30 10.99 -2.04
CA THR A 59 14.42 12.16 -1.97
C THR A 59 13.35 11.91 -0.89
N PRO A 60 13.14 12.83 0.07
CA PRO A 60 12.06 12.70 1.05
C PRO A 60 10.67 12.63 0.39
N ILE A 61 9.72 11.93 1.01
CA ILE A 61 8.39 11.70 0.42
C ILE A 61 7.65 13.00 0.07
N GLU A 62 7.78 14.02 0.92
CA GLU A 62 7.16 15.34 0.70
C GLU A 62 7.65 15.98 -0.59
N GLU A 63 8.97 16.06 -0.80
CA GLU A 63 9.55 16.62 -2.02
C GLU A 63 9.23 15.77 -3.25
N ALA A 64 9.23 14.44 -3.11
CA ALA A 64 8.88 13.55 -4.21
C ALA A 64 7.45 13.75 -4.68
N ILE A 65 6.47 13.81 -3.75
CA ILE A 65 5.06 14.03 -4.09
C ILE A 65 4.83 15.44 -4.64
N GLU A 66 5.46 16.47 -4.06
CA GLU A 66 5.32 17.85 -4.54
C GLU A 66 5.76 17.97 -6.00
N ARG A 67 6.93 17.43 -6.34
CA ARG A 67 7.47 17.43 -7.70
C ARG A 67 6.55 16.75 -8.71
N GLU A 68 5.96 15.62 -8.33
CA GLU A 68 5.00 14.92 -9.17
C GLU A 68 3.73 15.74 -9.39
N PHE A 69 3.23 16.44 -8.36
CA PHE A 69 2.06 17.32 -8.48
C PHE A 69 2.32 18.58 -9.30
N GLU A 70 3.50 19.20 -9.19
CA GLU A 70 3.87 20.39 -9.96
C GLU A 70 3.96 20.12 -11.48
N THR A 71 4.33 18.90 -11.85
CA THR A 71 4.61 18.53 -13.25
C THR A 71 3.48 17.77 -13.94
N ASP A 72 2.42 17.40 -13.20
CA ASP A 72 1.28 16.67 -13.75
C ASP A 72 0.14 17.59 -14.19
N GLU A 73 -0.12 17.62 -15.49
CA GLU A 73 -1.22 18.41 -16.10
C GLU A 73 -2.60 18.04 -15.54
N HIS A 74 -2.74 16.86 -14.92
CA HIS A 74 -3.98 16.38 -14.31
C HIS A 74 -3.94 16.41 -12.78
N ALA A 75 -2.96 17.04 -12.13
CA ALA A 75 -2.81 17.07 -10.67
C ALA A 75 -4.11 17.42 -9.92
N SER A 76 -4.92 18.33 -10.46
CA SER A 76 -6.19 18.73 -9.84
C SER A 76 -7.22 17.61 -9.67
N VAL A 77 -7.13 16.51 -10.42
CA VAL A 77 -8.07 15.37 -10.31
C VAL A 77 -7.43 14.12 -9.72
N ARG A 78 -6.25 14.26 -9.11
CA ARG A 78 -5.48 13.15 -8.54
C ARG A 78 -5.36 13.22 -7.04
N GLN A 79 -5.07 12.07 -6.46
CA GLN A 79 -4.59 11.96 -5.09
C GLN A 79 -3.34 11.08 -5.10
N LEU A 80 -2.27 11.55 -4.45
CA LEU A 80 -1.01 10.83 -4.28
C LEU A 80 -0.59 10.97 -2.82
N HIS A 81 -0.27 9.87 -2.17
CA HIS A 81 0.22 9.88 -0.80
C HIS A 81 1.18 8.74 -0.54
N GLY A 82 1.96 8.86 0.52
CA GLY A 82 2.91 7.84 0.86
C GLY A 82 3.65 8.11 2.16
N VAL A 83 4.65 7.27 2.38
CA VAL A 83 5.61 7.33 3.47
C VAL A 83 7.00 7.01 2.93
N ASP A 84 8.04 7.50 3.58
CA ASP A 84 9.43 7.10 3.33
C ASP A 84 10.02 6.31 4.51
N ALA A 85 11.13 5.62 4.27
CA ALA A 85 11.82 4.83 5.29
C ALA A 85 12.40 5.67 6.46
N ALA A 86 12.38 7.00 6.37
CA ALA A 86 12.79 7.88 7.47
C ALA A 86 11.63 8.23 8.42
N GLY A 87 10.43 7.66 8.20
CA GLY A 87 9.23 7.97 8.98
C GLY A 87 8.44 9.16 8.46
N GLY A 88 8.87 9.79 7.36
CA GLY A 88 8.16 10.89 6.73
C GLY A 88 6.84 10.41 6.11
N SER A 89 5.83 11.28 6.11
CA SER A 89 4.55 11.04 5.44
C SER A 89 4.11 12.30 4.68
N ALA A 90 3.49 12.11 3.51
CA ALA A 90 2.97 13.22 2.72
C ALA A 90 1.76 12.80 1.89
N VAL A 91 0.86 13.75 1.65
CA VAL A 91 -0.32 13.58 0.81
C VAL A 91 -0.55 14.85 -0.01
N ARG A 92 -0.97 14.70 -1.26
CA ARG A 92 -1.59 15.76 -2.06
C ARG A 92 -2.93 15.27 -2.59
N THR A 93 -3.97 16.07 -2.38
CA THR A 93 -5.32 15.88 -2.93
C THR A 93 -5.62 17.04 -3.87
N GLY A 94 -5.96 16.74 -5.11
CA GLY A 94 -6.28 17.77 -6.11
C GLY A 94 -7.63 18.44 -5.85
N ASP A 95 -7.72 19.73 -6.20
CA ASP A 95 -8.90 20.57 -5.93
C ASP A 95 -10.19 20.13 -6.65
N ASN A 96 -10.08 19.28 -7.68
CA ASN A 96 -11.18 18.74 -8.47
C ASN A 96 -11.42 17.24 -8.21
N CYS A 97 -10.87 16.68 -7.13
CA CYS A 97 -11.29 15.35 -6.66
C CYS A 97 -12.77 15.37 -6.27
N VAL A 98 -13.50 14.30 -6.59
CA VAL A 98 -14.94 14.22 -6.36
C VAL A 98 -15.24 14.09 -4.87
N ASP A 99 -16.08 14.99 -4.36
CA ASP A 99 -16.49 15.01 -2.97
C ASP A 99 -17.22 13.73 -2.53
N TRP A 100 -17.10 13.30 -1.27
CA TRP A 100 -16.17 13.85 -0.29
C TRP A 100 -14.75 13.32 -0.56
N ALA A 101 -13.75 14.21 -0.56
CA ALA A 101 -12.34 13.86 -0.72
C ALA A 101 -11.49 14.56 0.34
N GLY A 102 -10.51 13.83 0.87
CA GLY A 102 -9.66 14.32 1.94
C GLY A 102 -8.53 13.36 2.28
N HIS A 103 -7.74 13.73 3.27
CA HIS A 103 -6.60 12.96 3.73
C HIS A 103 -6.22 13.29 5.17
N LEU A 104 -5.44 12.40 5.78
CA LEU A 104 -4.81 12.54 7.09
C LEU A 104 -3.34 12.12 6.97
N THR A 105 -2.48 12.73 7.78
CA THR A 105 -1.08 12.32 7.95
C THR A 105 -0.74 12.25 9.43
N GLY A 106 0.12 11.30 9.77
CA GLY A 106 0.71 11.20 11.09
C GLY A 106 2.12 10.66 11.02
N ASP A 107 2.65 10.29 12.19
CA ASP A 107 4.01 9.77 12.32
C ASP A 107 4.11 8.39 11.63
N GLY A 108 4.84 8.33 10.51
CA GLY A 108 4.99 7.11 9.72
C GLY A 108 3.74 6.62 8.99
N TYR A 109 2.69 7.43 8.80
CA TYR A 109 1.54 7.01 8.00
C TYR A 109 0.85 8.14 7.24
N SER A 110 0.17 7.77 6.15
CA SER A 110 -0.76 8.64 5.43
C SER A 110 -2.03 7.89 5.04
N ILE A 111 -3.18 8.56 5.15
CA ILE A 111 -4.50 8.02 4.80
C ILE A 111 -5.15 8.99 3.83
N ALA A 112 -5.79 8.47 2.78
CA ALA A 112 -6.42 9.30 1.77
C ALA A 112 -7.68 8.65 1.22
N GLY A 113 -8.66 9.45 0.82
CA GLY A 113 -9.83 8.94 0.11
C GLY A 113 -10.58 9.98 -0.71
N ASN A 114 -11.40 9.48 -1.64
CA ASN A 114 -12.24 10.26 -2.55
C ASN A 114 -13.57 9.55 -2.85
N MET A 115 -14.60 10.36 -3.15
CA MET A 115 -16.00 9.94 -3.24
C MET A 115 -16.50 9.20 -1.99
N LEU A 116 -16.02 9.57 -0.79
CA LEU A 116 -16.38 8.91 0.47
C LEU A 116 -17.73 9.37 1.03
N CYS A 117 -18.21 8.67 2.07
CA CYS A 117 -19.28 9.17 2.91
C CYS A 117 -18.95 10.49 3.60
N GLY A 118 -17.73 10.68 4.05
CA GLY A 118 -17.37 11.85 4.83
C GLY A 118 -16.00 11.66 5.47
N ALA A 119 -15.61 12.62 6.29
CA ALA A 119 -14.34 12.61 7.01
C ALA A 119 -14.26 11.43 7.99
N GLU A 120 -15.40 11.00 8.51
CA GLU A 120 -15.53 9.94 9.52
C GLU A 120 -14.97 8.60 9.03
N VAL A 121 -14.92 8.39 7.71
CA VAL A 121 -14.27 7.21 7.10
C VAL A 121 -12.77 7.25 7.40
N LEU A 122 -12.11 8.37 7.14
CA LEU A 122 -10.67 8.50 7.38
C LEU A 122 -10.35 8.49 8.88
N ASP A 123 -11.18 9.13 9.70
CA ASP A 123 -11.03 9.14 11.15
C ASP A 123 -11.11 7.71 11.73
N SER A 124 -12.02 6.88 11.19
CA SER A 124 -12.15 5.47 11.60
C SER A 124 -10.95 4.64 11.16
N MET A 125 -10.42 4.87 9.95
CA MET A 125 -9.19 4.23 9.48
C MET A 125 -7.99 4.58 10.37
N GLU A 126 -7.83 5.85 10.74
CA GLU A 126 -6.74 6.32 11.60
C GLU A 126 -6.84 5.72 13.01
N ALA A 127 -8.05 5.71 13.59
CA ALA A 127 -8.28 5.13 14.91
C ALA A 127 -7.97 3.63 14.94
N ALA A 128 -8.32 2.88 13.90
CA ALA A 128 -7.99 1.46 13.79
C ALA A 128 -6.48 1.23 13.59
N LEU A 129 -5.84 2.01 12.70
CA LEU A 129 -4.40 1.92 12.44
C LEU A 129 -3.55 2.16 13.70
N THR A 130 -3.93 3.17 14.48
CA THR A 130 -3.20 3.62 15.68
C THR A 130 -3.62 2.87 16.94
N GLY A 131 -4.75 2.16 16.92
CA GLY A 131 -5.24 1.37 18.04
C GLY A 131 -4.48 0.05 18.28
N VAL A 132 -3.67 -0.38 17.32
CA VAL A 132 -2.85 -1.61 17.39
C VAL A 132 -1.39 -1.33 17.00
N PRO A 133 -0.68 -0.45 17.73
CA PRO A 133 0.64 0.05 17.32
C PRO A 133 1.74 -1.02 17.29
N ASP A 134 1.59 -2.08 18.09
CA ASP A 134 2.57 -3.17 18.19
C ASP A 134 2.29 -4.34 17.20
N ALA A 135 1.24 -4.24 16.38
CA ALA A 135 0.91 -5.26 15.40
C ALA A 135 1.79 -5.12 14.13
N PRO A 136 2.03 -6.20 13.37
CA PRO A 136 2.76 -6.13 12.11
C PRO A 136 2.10 -5.15 11.11
N VAL A 137 2.90 -4.63 10.18
CA VAL A 137 2.44 -3.63 9.17
C VAL A 137 1.21 -4.14 8.40
N GLY A 138 1.19 -5.42 7.99
CA GLY A 138 0.06 -6.03 7.30
C GLY A 138 -1.24 -5.96 8.10
N ASP A 139 -1.20 -6.35 9.37
CA ASP A 139 -2.37 -6.34 10.26
C ASP A 139 -2.90 -4.93 10.51
N ARG A 140 -2.00 -3.96 10.70
CA ARG A 140 -2.35 -2.54 10.90
C ARG A 140 -3.04 -1.96 9.67
N LEU A 141 -2.49 -2.24 8.48
CA LEU A 141 -3.07 -1.80 7.20
C LEU A 141 -4.45 -2.44 6.94
N LEU A 142 -4.59 -3.74 7.22
CA LEU A 142 -5.86 -4.45 7.06
C LEU A 142 -6.92 -3.93 8.04
N ALA A 143 -6.57 -3.70 9.31
CA ALA A 143 -7.46 -3.15 10.31
C ALA A 143 -7.99 -1.76 9.92
N ALA A 144 -7.11 -0.90 9.39
CA ALA A 144 -7.51 0.40 8.86
C ALA A 144 -8.49 0.26 7.68
N LEU A 145 -8.21 -0.65 6.73
CA LEU A 145 -9.08 -0.85 5.57
C LEU A 145 -10.48 -1.36 5.95
N LEU A 146 -10.55 -2.30 6.91
CA LEU A 146 -11.81 -2.81 7.46
C LEU A 146 -12.63 -1.71 8.14
N ALA A 147 -11.98 -0.87 8.96
CA ALA A 147 -12.64 0.26 9.60
C ALA A 147 -13.16 1.29 8.58
N GLY A 148 -12.44 1.51 7.48
CA GLY A 148 -12.89 2.35 6.37
C GLY A 148 -14.14 1.80 5.69
N ALA A 149 -14.21 0.48 5.47
CA ALA A 149 -15.39 -0.16 4.91
C ALA A 149 -16.62 0.00 5.83
N ASP A 150 -16.45 -0.28 7.12
CA ASP A 150 -17.51 -0.24 8.14
C ASP A 150 -18.05 1.18 8.38
N ALA A 151 -17.18 2.19 8.34
CA ALA A 151 -17.56 3.60 8.54
C ALA A 151 -18.34 4.21 7.35
N GLY A 152 -18.60 3.42 6.31
CA GLY A 152 -19.25 3.88 5.10
C GLY A 152 -18.22 4.26 4.05
N GLY A 153 -17.38 3.31 3.65
CA GLY A 153 -16.65 3.43 2.39
C GLY A 153 -17.61 3.91 1.29
N ASP A 154 -18.77 3.26 1.12
CA ASP A 154 -19.76 3.65 0.10
C ASP A 154 -21.11 4.17 0.65
N LYS A 155 -21.47 5.42 0.31
CA LYS A 155 -22.81 6.00 0.58
C LYS A 155 -23.95 5.29 -0.11
N ARG A 156 -23.68 4.53 -1.18
CA ARG A 156 -24.71 4.02 -2.09
C ARG A 156 -25.18 2.61 -1.74
N GLY A 157 -24.65 2.01 -0.68
CA GLY A 157 -24.95 0.62 -0.31
C GLY A 157 -24.29 -0.41 -1.22
N GLU A 158 -23.27 0.00 -1.98
CA GLU A 158 -22.47 -0.86 -2.84
C GLU A 158 -21.10 -1.08 -2.20
N HIS A 159 -20.73 -2.32 -1.87
CA HIS A 159 -19.39 -2.63 -1.35
C HIS A 159 -18.29 -2.39 -2.41
N GLU A 160 -17.04 -2.31 -1.96
CA GLU A 160 -15.87 -2.17 -2.82
C GLU A 160 -15.76 -3.36 -3.77
N GLN A 161 -15.45 -3.06 -5.03
CA GLN A 161 -15.31 -4.06 -6.09
C GLN A 161 -13.92 -4.71 -6.07
N SER A 162 -12.88 -3.95 -5.74
CA SER A 162 -11.53 -4.49 -5.61
C SER A 162 -10.80 -3.89 -4.41
N SER A 163 -9.84 -4.65 -3.90
CA SER A 163 -9.00 -4.29 -2.77
C SER A 163 -7.63 -4.95 -2.90
N ALA A 164 -6.63 -4.37 -2.24
CA ALA A 164 -5.28 -4.93 -2.22
C ALA A 164 -4.55 -4.56 -0.94
N LEU A 165 -3.60 -5.43 -0.57
CA LEU A 165 -2.60 -5.21 0.45
C LEU A 165 -1.24 -5.57 -0.13
N LEU A 166 -0.29 -4.65 -0.02
CA LEU A 166 1.08 -4.80 -0.50
C LEU A 166 2.03 -4.34 0.60
N VAL A 167 2.93 -5.22 1.04
CA VAL A 167 3.89 -4.99 2.12
C VAL A 167 5.28 -5.42 1.68
N PHE A 168 6.28 -4.65 2.08
CA PHE A 168 7.68 -5.02 2.10
C PHE A 168 8.10 -5.16 3.55
N ASP A 169 8.70 -6.30 3.88
CA ASP A 169 9.30 -6.54 5.18
C ASP A 169 10.61 -7.32 4.97
N PRO A 170 11.78 -6.69 5.20
CA PRO A 170 13.06 -7.34 4.96
C PRO A 170 13.36 -8.47 5.95
N ASP A 171 12.74 -8.46 7.13
CA ASP A 171 13.05 -9.37 8.22
C ASP A 171 12.05 -10.53 8.31
N ASP A 172 10.80 -10.33 7.89
CA ASP A 172 9.75 -11.34 7.90
C ASP A 172 8.91 -11.35 6.61
N PRO A 173 9.45 -11.84 5.48
CA PRO A 173 8.70 -11.90 4.23
C PRO A 173 7.59 -12.96 4.29
N GLN A 174 6.32 -12.53 4.26
CA GLN A 174 5.15 -13.41 4.34
C GLN A 174 4.37 -13.51 3.02
N LEU A 175 3.66 -14.64 2.83
CA LEU A 175 2.76 -14.82 1.69
C LEU A 175 1.58 -13.83 1.72
N ALA A 176 1.19 -13.39 2.91
CA ALA A 176 0.15 -12.40 3.12
C ALA A 176 0.54 -10.97 2.68
N HIS A 177 1.82 -10.72 2.35
CA HIS A 177 2.32 -9.38 2.01
C HIS A 177 1.98 -8.92 0.59
N ASP A 178 1.39 -9.76 -0.26
CA ASP A 178 0.96 -9.35 -1.61
C ASP A 178 -0.34 -10.03 -1.99
N LEU A 179 -1.45 -9.42 -1.58
CA LEU A 179 -2.79 -9.95 -1.77
C LEU A 179 -3.66 -8.97 -2.54
N ARG A 180 -4.46 -9.54 -3.44
CA ARG A 180 -5.33 -8.79 -4.34
C ARG A 180 -6.67 -9.48 -4.47
N VAL A 181 -7.72 -8.69 -4.33
CA VAL A 181 -9.07 -9.04 -4.75
C VAL A 181 -9.40 -8.13 -5.92
N ASP A 182 -9.32 -8.63 -7.14
CA ASP A 182 -9.44 -7.79 -8.34
C ASP A 182 -10.90 -7.53 -8.74
N ASP A 183 -11.82 -8.41 -8.36
CA ASP A 183 -13.27 -8.27 -8.56
C ASP A 183 -14.04 -9.14 -7.55
N HIS A 184 -14.79 -8.51 -6.66
CA HIS A 184 -15.64 -9.19 -5.68
C HIS A 184 -16.78 -8.29 -5.22
N GLU A 185 -17.90 -8.88 -4.81
CA GLU A 185 -19.05 -8.15 -4.27
C GLU A 185 -18.81 -7.58 -2.86
N ASN A 186 -17.74 -8.01 -2.20
CA ASN A 186 -17.34 -7.63 -0.84
C ASN A 186 -15.80 -7.65 -0.76
N ALA A 187 -15.10 -6.80 -1.52
CA ALA A 187 -13.67 -6.97 -1.73
C ALA A 187 -12.83 -6.84 -0.46
N VAL A 188 -13.19 -5.97 0.49
CA VAL A 188 -12.43 -5.80 1.74
C VAL A 188 -12.57 -7.03 2.65
N ALA A 189 -13.78 -7.54 2.83
CA ALA A 189 -13.99 -8.78 3.60
C ALA A 189 -13.32 -10.00 2.96
N GLU A 190 -13.31 -10.07 1.63
CA GLU A 190 -12.59 -11.14 0.92
C GLU A 190 -11.07 -11.00 1.07
N LEU A 191 -10.54 -9.78 1.12
CA LEU A 191 -9.12 -9.55 1.40
C LEU A 191 -8.75 -10.00 2.81
N GLU A 192 -9.58 -9.73 3.82
CA GLU A 192 -9.40 -10.25 5.19
C GLU A 192 -9.38 -11.77 5.21
N ARG A 193 -10.33 -12.42 4.52
CA ARG A 193 -10.36 -13.89 4.40
C ARG A 193 -9.09 -14.43 3.75
N LEU A 194 -8.63 -13.80 2.66
CA LEU A 194 -7.39 -14.18 1.97
C LEU A 194 -6.16 -13.95 2.85
N TYR A 195 -6.12 -12.87 3.64
CA TYR A 195 -5.04 -12.59 4.58
C TYR A 195 -4.91 -13.70 5.62
N GLY A 196 -6.01 -14.14 6.21
CA GLY A 196 -6.03 -15.27 7.14
C GLY A 196 -5.50 -16.57 6.51
N VAL A 197 -6.00 -16.92 5.32
CA VAL A 197 -5.55 -18.13 4.60
C VAL A 197 -4.06 -18.04 4.25
N ALA A 198 -3.62 -16.90 3.69
CA ALA A 198 -2.23 -16.70 3.29
C ALA A 198 -1.26 -16.70 4.48
N SER A 199 -1.69 -16.21 5.65
CA SER A 199 -0.91 -16.26 6.88
C SER A 199 -0.72 -17.71 7.36
N GLU A 200 -1.80 -18.49 7.42
CA GLU A 200 -1.75 -19.90 7.85
C GLU A 200 -1.02 -20.81 6.85
N ASP A 201 -1.28 -20.65 5.56
CA ASP A 201 -0.62 -21.41 4.49
C ASP A 201 0.85 -21.01 4.39
N GLY A 202 1.15 -19.71 4.50
CA GLY A 202 2.50 -19.16 4.46
C GLY A 202 3.38 -19.69 5.58
N ALA A 203 2.88 -19.69 6.82
CA ALA A 203 3.60 -20.24 7.97
C ALA A 203 3.96 -21.72 7.75
N ARG A 204 3.00 -22.55 7.33
CA ARG A 204 3.23 -23.97 7.01
C ARG A 204 4.24 -24.17 5.88
N TRP A 205 4.19 -23.31 4.87
CA TRP A 205 5.11 -23.38 3.74
C TRP A 205 6.54 -22.99 4.12
N LEU A 206 6.72 -21.95 4.94
CA LEU A 206 8.05 -21.54 5.44
C LEU A 206 8.66 -22.58 6.39
N GLU A 207 7.85 -23.26 7.21
CA GLU A 207 8.31 -24.41 8.00
C GLU A 207 8.87 -25.53 7.10
N GLN A 208 8.21 -25.78 5.96
CA GLN A 208 8.63 -26.78 5.00
C GLN A 208 9.85 -26.33 4.16
N TYR A 209 9.94 -25.03 3.86
CA TYR A 209 10.94 -24.44 2.97
C TYR A 209 11.59 -23.19 3.59
N PRO A 210 12.41 -23.32 4.65
CA PRO A 210 12.93 -22.20 5.45
C PRO A 210 13.94 -21.30 4.73
N ARG A 211 14.29 -21.61 3.47
CA ARG A 211 15.16 -20.79 2.62
C ARG A 211 14.43 -20.13 1.46
N ALA A 212 13.12 -20.34 1.37
CA ALA A 212 12.36 -19.74 0.29
C ALA A 212 12.24 -18.22 0.53
N ASN A 213 12.58 -17.45 -0.49
CA ASN A 213 12.43 -16.01 -0.49
C ASN A 213 11.30 -15.64 -1.45
N ILE A 214 10.21 -15.13 -0.90
CA ILE A 214 9.01 -14.71 -1.65
C ILE A 214 8.90 -13.19 -1.75
N GLN A 215 9.89 -12.46 -1.23
CA GLN A 215 9.89 -11.01 -1.31
C GLN A 215 10.13 -10.55 -2.74
N ARG A 216 9.23 -9.71 -3.26
CA ARG A 216 9.35 -9.13 -4.60
C ARG A 216 10.54 -8.17 -4.73
N HIS A 217 10.98 -7.57 -3.62
CA HIS A 217 12.09 -6.61 -3.60
C HIS A 217 13.36 -7.24 -3.01
N PRO A 218 14.46 -7.35 -3.78
CA PRO A 218 15.67 -8.01 -3.31
C PRO A 218 16.30 -7.24 -2.14
N LEU A 219 16.86 -7.99 -1.18
CA LEU A 219 17.71 -7.43 -0.12
C LEU A 219 19.03 -6.93 -0.74
N VAL A 220 19.59 -5.83 -0.21
CA VAL A 220 20.76 -5.11 -0.75
C VAL A 220 22.03 -5.98 -0.92
N ASN A 221 22.07 -7.18 -0.35
CA ASN A 221 23.20 -8.10 -0.39
C ASN A 221 22.93 -9.44 -1.11
N GLN A 222 21.86 -9.56 -1.91
CA GLN A 222 21.55 -10.76 -2.70
C GLN A 222 21.66 -10.56 -4.22
N ASP A 223 22.44 -9.57 -4.67
CA ASP A 223 22.76 -9.44 -6.10
C ASP A 223 23.72 -10.59 -6.50
N PRO A 224 23.40 -11.42 -7.52
CA PRO A 224 24.15 -12.64 -7.83
C PRO A 224 25.41 -12.32 -8.64
N GLY A 225 26.32 -11.55 -8.06
CA GLY A 225 27.69 -11.43 -8.53
C GLY A 225 28.53 -12.62 -8.04
N GLY A 226 28.23 -13.85 -8.46
CA GLY A 226 29.01 -14.99 -8.02
C GLY A 226 28.42 -16.38 -8.27
N SER A 227 28.20 -16.76 -9.53
CA SER A 227 28.35 -18.16 -9.92
C SER A 227 29.26 -18.21 -11.14
N GLY A 228 30.55 -18.41 -10.91
CA GLY A 228 31.44 -18.83 -11.96
C GLY A 228 30.90 -20.13 -12.54
N CYS A 229 30.54 -20.10 -13.83
CA CYS A 229 30.54 -21.32 -14.62
C CYS A 229 32.00 -21.80 -14.61
N GLU A 230 32.31 -22.75 -13.74
CA GLU A 230 33.47 -23.59 -13.94
C GLU A 230 33.15 -24.46 -15.16
N ASP A 231 33.67 -24.03 -16.30
CA ASP A 231 33.75 -24.83 -17.52
C ASP A 231 34.56 -26.07 -17.20
N GLY A 232 33.86 -27.15 -16.85
CA GLY A 232 34.41 -28.48 -16.70
C GLY A 232 34.89 -28.98 -18.05
N SER A 233 36.18 -28.76 -18.32
CA SER A 233 36.94 -29.51 -19.29
C SER A 233 37.21 -30.92 -18.77
N ASP A 234 36.65 -31.92 -19.45
CA ASP A 234 37.29 -33.22 -19.75
C ASP A 234 36.68 -33.79 -21.05
#